data_AF-A0A1W9SP32-F1
#
_entry.id   AF-A0A1W9SP32-F1
#
_cell.length_a   1.000
_cell.length_b   1.000
_cell.length_c   1.000
_cell.angle_alpha   90.00
_cell.angle_beta   90.00
_cell.angle_gamma   90.00
#
_symmetry.space_group_name_H-M   'P 1'
#
loop_
_entity.id
_entity.type
_entity.pdbx_description
1 polymer ?
#
loop_
_entity_poly.entity_id
_entity_poly.type
_entity_poly.pdbx_seq_one_letter_code
_entity_poly.pdbx_strand_id
1 'polypeptide(L)'
;MKTKKPFIFAGYTGLLLIVLGLFLMTTFPKHVPYMAEGFQTPIIFFEFVQTVEETQQFFGMTSSLLPDDNLIQKMDFGNKIDFIYAFVYALFLFLFAKKLMEISGKKIFMAVMVLAVVAFIGDCL
;
A
#
# COMPACT_ATOMS: atom_id res chain seq x y z
N MET A 1 10.21 -1.15 -35.04
CA MET A 1 11.19 -0.14 -34.56
C MET A 1 11.53 -0.42 -33.11
N LYS A 2 12.78 -0.78 -32.77
CA LYS A 2 13.21 -0.86 -31.36
C LYS A 2 13.32 0.57 -30.83
N THR A 3 12.44 0.96 -29.92
CA THR A 3 12.49 2.27 -29.26
C THR A 3 13.76 2.36 -28.42
N LYS A 4 14.47 3.50 -28.47
CA LYS A 4 15.72 3.71 -27.70
C LYS A 4 15.52 3.62 -26.17
N LYS A 5 14.26 3.73 -25.70
CA LYS A 5 13.88 3.70 -24.28
C LYS A 5 12.63 2.83 -24.10
N PRO A 6 12.77 1.48 -24.12
CA PRO A 6 11.62 0.58 -24.11
C PRO A 6 10.80 0.65 -22.81
N PHE A 7 11.42 1.07 -21.70
CA PHE A 7 10.80 1.14 -20.37
C PHE A 7 10.40 2.55 -19.95
N ILE A 8 10.29 3.52 -20.86
CA ILE A 8 10.03 4.93 -20.47
C ILE A 8 8.79 5.09 -19.58
N PHE A 9 7.68 4.41 -19.92
CA PHE A 9 6.44 4.47 -19.15
C PHE A 9 6.57 3.78 -17.79
N ALA A 10 7.20 2.61 -17.73
CA ALA A 10 7.50 1.92 -16.48
C ALA A 10 8.46 2.75 -15.60
N GLY A 11 9.38 3.50 -16.21
CA GLY A 11 10.27 4.42 -15.51
C GLY A 11 9.53 5.56 -14.84
N TYR A 12 8.56 6.18 -15.55
CA TYR A 12 7.73 7.23 -14.95
C TYR A 12 6.83 6.71 -13.84
N THR A 13 6.20 5.54 -14.01
CA THR A 13 5.39 4.95 -12.93
C THR A 13 6.24 4.51 -11.74
N GLY A 14 7.47 4.02 -11.97
CA GLY A 14 8.42 3.72 -10.90
C GLY A 14 8.90 4.96 -10.15
N LEU A 15 9.13 6.08 -10.84
CA LEU A 15 9.46 7.35 -10.18
C LEU A 15 8.30 7.87 -9.34
N LEU A 16 7.07 7.80 -9.87
CA LEU A 16 5.86 8.15 -9.12
C LEU A 16 5.70 7.26 -7.89
N LEU A 17 5.95 5.95 -8.02
CA LEU A 17 5.90 5.00 -6.92
C LEU A 17 6.89 5.38 -5.79
N ILE A 18 8.12 5.77 -6.14
CA ILE A 18 9.11 6.22 -5.15
C ILE A 18 8.59 7.45 -4.40
N VAL A 19 8.04 8.44 -5.12
CA VAL A 19 7.48 9.65 -4.51
C VAL A 19 6.31 9.32 -3.57
N LEU A 20 5.40 8.45 -4.00
CA LEU A 20 4.27 8.00 -3.17
C LEU A 20 4.73 7.21 -1.94
N GLY A 21 5.74 6.35 -2.08
CA GLY A 21 6.30 5.59 -0.95
C GLY A 21 6.95 6.50 0.10
N LEU A 22 7.72 7.51 -0.33
CA LEU A 22 8.28 8.52 0.57
C LEU A 22 7.18 9.32 1.28
N PHE A 23 6.09 9.63 0.58
CA PHE A 23 4.94 10.32 1.16
C PHE A 23 4.23 9.45 2.20
N LEU A 24 3.99 8.17 1.91
CA LEU A 24 3.36 7.21 2.83
C LEU A 24 4.09 7.05 4.15
N MET A 25 5.43 7.06 4.13
CA MET A 25 6.24 7.02 5.35
C MET A 25 5.97 8.19 6.31
N THR A 26 5.34 9.27 5.83
CA THR A 26 5.04 10.47 6.62
C THR A 26 3.56 10.66 6.96
N THR A 27 2.65 9.95 6.29
CA THR A 27 1.19 10.15 6.46
C THR A 27 0.60 9.33 7.60
N PHE A 28 1.07 8.10 7.81
CA PHE A 28 0.56 7.26 8.89
C PHE A 28 0.97 7.78 10.28
N PRO A 29 0.12 7.56 11.31
CA PRO A 29 0.49 7.89 12.68
C PRO A 29 1.74 7.09 13.08
N LYS A 30 2.69 7.76 13.74
CA LYS A 30 3.93 7.11 14.23
C LYS A 30 3.72 6.37 15.55
N HIS A 31 2.67 6.72 16.28
CA HIS A 31 2.33 6.16 17.58
C HIS A 31 0.81 5.97 17.67
N VAL A 32 0.40 4.86 18.26
CA VAL A 32 -0.96 4.60 18.72
C VAL A 32 -0.91 4.29 20.22
N PRO A 33 -2.01 4.47 20.97
CA PRO A 33 -2.01 4.25 22.41
C PRO A 33 -1.78 2.78 22.81
N TYR A 34 -2.14 1.83 21.94
CA TYR A 34 -1.87 0.41 22.13
C TYR A 34 -1.26 -0.21 20.87
N MET A 35 -0.18 -0.99 21.05
CA MET A 35 0.40 -1.86 20.03
C MET A 35 0.65 -3.24 20.66
N ALA A 36 0.43 -4.29 19.87
CA ALA A 36 0.84 -5.63 20.26
C ALA A 36 2.36 -5.70 20.51
N GLU A 37 2.78 -6.60 21.40
CA GLU A 37 4.19 -6.76 21.72
C GLU A 37 5.03 -7.08 20.47
N GLY A 38 6.18 -6.43 20.34
CA GLY A 38 7.11 -6.61 19.22
C GLY A 38 6.92 -5.62 18.06
N PHE A 39 5.86 -4.81 18.05
CA PHE A 39 5.65 -3.78 17.03
C PHE A 39 6.17 -2.41 17.47
N GLN A 40 6.88 -1.73 16.58
CA GLN A 40 7.44 -0.39 16.81
C GLN A 40 6.68 0.73 16.07
N THR A 41 5.93 0.36 15.04
CA THR A 41 5.14 1.28 14.22
C THR A 41 3.71 0.75 14.13
N PRO A 42 2.69 1.63 14.17
CA PRO A 42 1.31 1.21 14.00
C PRO A 42 1.14 0.51 12.66
N ILE A 43 0.71 -0.75 12.68
CA ILE A 43 0.30 -1.46 11.48
C ILE A 43 -1.21 -1.45 11.45
N ILE A 44 -1.80 -1.05 10.32
CA ILE A 44 -3.25 -1.20 10.09
C ILE A 44 -3.53 -2.65 9.73
N PHE A 45 -3.32 -3.54 10.69
CA PHE A 45 -3.71 -4.92 10.63
C PHE A 45 -4.42 -5.25 11.92
N PHE A 46 -5.75 -5.19 11.87
CA PHE A 46 -6.60 -5.55 13.00
C PHE A 46 -6.47 -7.04 13.37
N GLU A 47 -5.75 -7.86 12.57
CA GLU A 47 -5.44 -9.25 12.94
C GLU A 47 -4.65 -9.38 14.25
N PHE A 48 -3.91 -8.34 14.64
CA PHE A 48 -3.16 -8.30 15.90
C PHE A 48 -3.97 -7.76 17.07
N VAL A 49 -5.20 -7.28 16.81
CA VAL A 49 -6.14 -6.77 17.79
C VAL A 49 -7.22 -7.83 17.98
N GLN A 50 -7.13 -8.58 19.07
CA GLN A 50 -7.93 -9.80 19.27
C GLN A 50 -9.22 -9.54 20.06
N THR A 51 -9.29 -8.42 20.78
CA THR A 51 -10.41 -8.08 21.65
C THR A 51 -11.02 -6.72 21.31
N VAL A 52 -12.27 -6.52 21.73
CA VAL A 52 -12.98 -5.24 21.55
C VAL A 52 -12.27 -4.15 22.36
N GLU A 53 -11.77 -4.50 23.55
CA GLU A 53 -11.02 -3.62 24.43
C GLU A 53 -9.70 -3.17 23.79
N GLU A 54 -8.95 -4.08 23.16
CA GLU A 54 -7.73 -3.72 22.42
C GLU A 54 -8.04 -2.81 21.22
N THR A 55 -9.16 -3.04 20.54
CA THR A 55 -9.60 -2.16 19.44
C THR A 55 -9.89 -0.76 19.96
N GLN A 56 -10.62 -0.66 21.06
CA GLN A 56 -10.94 0.59 21.72
C GLN A 56 -9.66 1.33 22.14
N GLN A 57 -8.72 0.64 22.79
CA GLN A 57 -7.44 1.20 23.20
C GLN A 57 -6.57 1.64 22.01
N PHE A 58 -6.54 0.86 20.92
CA PHE A 58 -5.82 1.20 19.70
C PHE A 58 -6.30 2.54 19.12
N PHE A 59 -7.60 2.83 19.20
CA PHE A 59 -8.19 4.11 18.79
C PHE A 59 -8.23 5.19 19.90
N GLY A 60 -7.62 4.93 21.06
CA GLY A 60 -7.54 5.88 22.17
C GLY A 60 -8.80 6.01 23.02
N MET A 61 -9.78 5.10 22.88
CA MET A 61 -10.90 5.03 23.81
C MET A 61 -10.40 4.44 25.15
N THR A 62 -10.38 5.26 26.18
CA THR A 62 -10.34 4.83 27.59
C THR A 62 -11.72 5.08 28.22
N SER A 63 -12.01 4.50 29.39
CA SER A 63 -13.32 4.20 30.00
C SER A 63 -14.38 5.32 30.12
N SER A 64 -14.21 6.48 29.48
CA SER A 64 -15.16 7.59 29.37
C SER A 64 -14.89 8.56 28.20
N LEU A 65 -13.96 8.25 27.28
CA LEU A 65 -13.56 9.14 26.19
C LEU A 65 -13.95 8.59 24.82
N LEU A 66 -14.43 9.48 23.95
CA LEU A 66 -14.62 9.24 22.53
C LEU A 66 -13.26 8.93 21.86
N PRO A 67 -13.25 8.19 20.74
CA PRO A 67 -12.02 7.92 19.99
C PRO A 67 -11.30 9.20 19.59
N ASP A 68 -9.98 9.12 19.43
CA ASP A 68 -9.19 10.24 18.92
C ASP A 68 -9.49 10.44 17.42
N ASP A 69 -10.38 11.38 17.12
CA ASP A 69 -10.77 11.74 15.76
C ASP A 69 -9.56 12.12 14.87
N ASN A 70 -8.51 12.68 15.45
CA ASN A 70 -7.29 13.03 14.71
C ASN A 70 -6.50 11.78 14.31
N LEU A 71 -6.45 10.77 15.19
CA LEU A 71 -5.84 9.48 14.90
C LEU A 71 -6.59 8.78 13.77
N ILE A 72 -7.92 8.69 13.88
CA ILE A 72 -8.78 8.06 12.87
C ILE A 72 -8.63 8.76 11.51
N GLN A 73 -8.67 10.09 11.49
CA GLN A 73 -8.52 10.85 10.24
C GLN A 73 -7.16 10.64 9.59
N LYS A 74 -6.07 10.57 10.38
CA LYS A 74 -4.73 10.28 9.84
C LYS A 74 -4.61 8.86 9.32
N MET A 75 -5.21 7.88 9.99
CA MET A 75 -5.25 6.50 9.53
C MET A 75 -6.04 6.36 8.23
N ASP A 76 -7.23 6.95 8.16
CA ASP A 76 -8.06 6.94 6.94
C ASP A 76 -7.37 7.68 5.78
N PHE A 77 -6.72 8.81 6.06
CA PHE A 77 -5.93 9.52 5.05
C PHE A 77 -4.76 8.67 4.56
N GLY A 78 -3.97 8.07 5.47
CA GLY A 78 -2.88 7.18 5.11
C GLY A 78 -3.36 6.00 4.25
N ASN A 79 -4.47 5.37 4.62
CA ASN A 79 -5.09 4.27 3.88
C ASN A 79 -5.52 4.69 2.47
N LYS A 80 -6.12 5.88 2.30
CA LYS A 80 -6.49 6.42 0.97
C LYS A 80 -5.28 6.62 0.07
N ILE A 81 -4.17 7.12 0.62
CA ILE A 81 -2.93 7.26 -0.13
C ILE A 81 -2.32 5.89 -0.44
N ASP A 82 -2.39 4.93 0.50
CA ASP A 82 -1.88 3.58 0.32
C ASP A 82 -2.61 2.85 -0.81
N PHE A 83 -3.93 3.06 -0.93
CA PHE A 83 -4.71 2.56 -2.06
C PHE A 83 -4.25 3.14 -3.42
N ILE A 84 -3.91 4.43 -3.47
CA ILE A 84 -3.33 5.05 -4.67
C ILE A 84 -1.96 4.43 -4.97
N TYR A 85 -1.14 4.20 -3.95
CA TYR A 85 0.15 3.53 -4.08
C TYR A 85 0.01 2.11 -4.64
N ALA A 86 -0.92 1.31 -4.10
CA ALA A 86 -1.20 -0.05 -4.57
C ALA A 86 -1.61 -0.06 -6.05
N PHE A 87 -2.47 0.87 -6.48
CA PHE A 87 -2.83 1.04 -7.88
C PHE A 87 -1.61 1.36 -8.78
N VAL A 88 -0.80 2.34 -8.39
CA VAL A 88 0.39 2.75 -9.16
C VAL A 88 1.43 1.63 -9.20
N TYR A 89 1.57 0.87 -8.11
CA TYR A 89 2.45 -0.29 -8.01
C TYR A 89 2.03 -1.40 -8.97
N ALA A 90 0.75 -1.78 -8.96
CA ALA A 90 0.20 -2.77 -9.88
C ALA A 90 0.38 -2.34 -11.35
N LEU A 91 0.14 -1.05 -11.64
CA LEU A 91 0.36 -0.49 -12.98
C LEU A 91 1.84 -0.56 -13.38
N PHE A 92 2.77 -0.24 -12.47
CA PHE A 92 4.21 -0.38 -12.70
C PHE A 92 4.59 -1.81 -13.06
N LEU A 93 4.18 -2.79 -12.24
CA LEU A 93 4.45 -4.21 -12.49
C LEU A 93 3.89 -4.67 -13.85
N PHE A 94 2.66 -4.28 -14.15
CA PHE A 94 2.00 -4.62 -15.41
C PHE A 94 2.76 -4.05 -16.61
N LEU A 95 3.09 -2.75 -16.60
CA LEU A 95 3.81 -2.10 -17.71
C LEU A 95 5.21 -2.69 -17.88
N PHE A 96 5.90 -2.97 -16.79
CA PHE A 96 7.24 -3.55 -16.80
C PHE A 96 7.21 -4.98 -17.38
N ALA A 97 6.31 -5.83 -16.89
CA ALA A 97 6.14 -7.20 -17.37
C ALA A 97 5.70 -7.24 -18.84
N LYS A 98 4.78 -6.36 -19.25
CA LYS A 98 4.36 -6.22 -20.66
C LYS A 98 5.56 -5.94 -21.56
N LYS A 99 6.45 -5.01 -21.17
CA LYS A 99 7.65 -4.71 -21.95
C LYS A 99 8.68 -5.83 -21.95
N LEU A 100 8.85 -6.54 -20.84
CA LEU A 100 9.68 -7.75 -20.82
C LEU A 100 9.12 -8.85 -21.73
N MET A 101 7.80 -9.03 -21.78
CA MET A 101 7.15 -9.97 -22.69
C MET A 101 7.41 -9.60 -24.16
N GLU A 102 7.24 -8.33 -24.52
CA GLU A 102 7.49 -7.84 -25.89
C GLU A 102 8.96 -8.02 -26.33
N ILE A 103 9.92 -7.85 -25.41
CA ILE A 103 11.36 -7.98 -25.71
C ILE A 103 11.81 -9.43 -25.74
N SER A 104 11.38 -10.24 -24.77
CA SER A 104 11.87 -11.60 -24.56
C SER A 104 11.05 -12.68 -25.27
N GLY A 105 9.79 -12.39 -25.63
CA GLY A 105 8.82 -13.35 -26.13
C GLY A 105 8.34 -14.39 -25.10
N LYS A 106 8.79 -14.33 -23.85
CA LYS A 106 8.45 -15.34 -22.83
C LYS A 106 7.06 -15.09 -22.25
N LYS A 107 6.19 -16.10 -22.35
CA LYS A 107 4.80 -16.04 -21.84
C LYS A 107 4.68 -15.97 -20.31
N ILE A 108 5.74 -16.28 -19.56
CA ILE A 108 5.72 -16.18 -18.09
C ILE A 108 5.40 -14.76 -17.60
N PHE A 109 5.77 -13.74 -18.38
CA PHE A 109 5.46 -12.35 -18.05
C PHE A 109 3.96 -12.04 -18.14
N MET A 110 3.18 -12.84 -18.87
CA MET A 110 1.72 -12.75 -18.86
C MET A 110 1.15 -13.13 -17.49
N ALA A 111 1.73 -14.14 -16.83
CA ALA A 111 1.33 -14.51 -15.47
C ALA A 111 1.62 -13.36 -14.49
N VAL A 112 2.77 -12.68 -14.63
CA VAL A 112 3.10 -11.49 -13.82
C VAL A 112 2.08 -10.36 -14.03
N MET A 113 1.66 -10.11 -15.27
CA MET A 113 0.63 -9.12 -15.58
C MET A 113 -0.71 -9.46 -14.93
N VAL A 114 -1.12 -10.73 -14.97
CA VAL A 114 -2.36 -11.19 -14.33
C VAL A 114 -2.26 -11.06 -12.81
N LEU A 115 -1.13 -11.50 -12.22
CA LEU A 115 -0.90 -11.39 -10.78
C LEU A 115 -0.91 -9.93 -10.30
N ALA A 116 -0.39 -8.98 -11.09
CA ALA A 116 -0.47 -7.56 -10.74
C ALA A 116 -1.92 -7.06 -10.65
N VAL A 117 -2.79 -7.49 -11.57
CA VAL A 117 -4.22 -7.14 -11.55
C VAL A 117 -4.92 -7.83 -10.38
N VAL A 118 -4.64 -9.11 -10.14
CA VAL A 118 -5.22 -9.88 -9.04
C VAL A 118 -4.82 -9.29 -7.69
N ALA A 119 -3.56 -8.91 -7.51
CA ALA A 119 -3.08 -8.26 -6.29
C ALA A 119 -3.86 -6.97 -6.02
N PHE A 120 -3.97 -6.09 -7.01
CA PHE A 120 -4.74 -4.84 -6.85
C PHE A 120 -6.22 -5.07 -6.56
N ILE A 121 -6.85 -6.08 -7.17
CA ILE A 121 -8.23 -6.45 -6.84
C ILE A 121 -8.30 -6.93 -5.39
N GLY A 122 -7.30 -7.68 -4.92
CA GLY A 122 -7.18 -8.08 -3.52
C GLY A 122 -7.12 -6.88 -2.57
N ASP A 123 -6.40 -5.82 -2.92
CA ASP A 123 -6.37 -4.57 -2.16
C ASP A 123 -7.71 -3.81 -2.19
N CYS A 124 -8.60 -4.10 -3.16
CA CYS A 124 -9.93 -3.48 -3.27
C CYS A 124 -11.03 -4.18 -2.47
N LEU A 125 -10.80 -5.43 -2.04
CA LEU A 125 -11.80 -6.31 -1.43
C LEU A 125 -11.67 -6.32 0.10
#